data_AF-A0A1Q3TEP5-F1
#
_entry.id   AF-A0A1Q3TEP5-F1
#
_cell.length_a   1.000
_cell.length_b   1.000
_cell.length_c   1.000
_cell.angle_alpha   90.00
_cell.angle_beta   90.00
_cell.angle_gamma   90.00
#
_symmetry.space_group_name_H-M   'P 1'
#
loop_
_entity.id
_entity.type
_entity.pdbx_description
1 polymer ?
#
loop_
_entity_poly.entity_id
_entity_poly.type
_entity_poly.pdbx_seq_one_letter_code
_entity_poly.pdbx_strand_id
1 'polypeptide(L)' 'MRREYFDMLHTIDRLISIKGTGNPKKLASKIGISERSLYDILNVMKELGAPIKYSKEKETYYYEHNGNFNLYFQNK' A
#
# COMPACT_ATOMS: atom_id res chain seq x y z
N MET A 1 -14.16 8.47 9.67
CA MET A 1 -14.09 7.04 10.04
C MET A 1 -14.41 6.02 8.94
N ARG A 2 -15.46 6.13 8.08
CA ARG A 2 -15.72 5.10 7.01
C ARG A 2 -15.16 5.40 5.60
N ARG A 3 -14.83 6.65 5.25
CA ARG A 3 -14.19 6.99 3.95
C ARG A 3 -12.66 6.84 3.96
N GLU A 4 -12.04 7.12 5.11
CA GLU A 4 -10.58 7.22 5.25
C GLU A 4 -9.81 5.92 4.94
N TYR A 5 -10.38 4.74 5.18
CA TYR A 5 -9.64 3.47 5.00
C TYR A 5 -9.44 3.11 3.53
N PHE A 6 -10.45 3.32 2.68
CA PHE A 6 -10.33 3.09 1.24
C PHE A 6 -9.43 4.14 0.59
N ASP A 7 -9.55 5.40 0.98
CA ASP A 7 -8.68 6.49 0.50
C ASP A 7 -7.21 6.20 0.85
N MET A 8 -6.96 5.66 2.05
CA MET A 8 -5.65 5.21 2.48
C MET A 8 -5.13 4.04 1.63
N LEU A 9 -5.94 3.01 1.38
CA LEU A 9 -5.56 1.89 0.51
C LEU A 9 -5.21 2.35 -0.91
N HIS A 10 -6.03 3.23 -1.50
CA HIS A 10 -5.74 3.82 -2.81
C HIS A 10 -4.46 4.65 -2.80
N THR A 11 -4.20 5.38 -1.72
CA THR A 11 -2.96 6.15 -1.58
C THR A 11 -1.75 5.23 -1.50
N ILE A 12 -1.83 4.15 -0.72
CA ILE A 12 -0.76 3.14 -0.61
C ILE A 12 -0.51 2.47 -1.95
N ASP A 13 -1.56 1.96 -2.61
CA ASP A 13 -1.46 1.32 -3.93
C ASP A 13 -0.79 2.25 -4.95
N ARG A 14 -1.26 3.50 -5.04
CA ARG A 14 -0.67 4.50 -5.93
C ARG A 14 0.82 4.71 -5.63
N LEU A 15 1.19 4.86 -4.37
CA LEU A 15 2.59 5.09 -3.99
C LEU A 15 3.47 3.86 -4.25
N ILE A 16 2.97 2.65 -4.07
CA ILE A 16 3.69 1.40 -4.39
C ILE A 16 3.89 1.28 -5.91
N SER A 17 2.85 1.55 -6.71
CA SER A 17 2.90 1.44 -8.17
C SER A 17 3.97 2.37 -8.78
N ILE A 18 4.07 3.60 -8.28
CA ILE A 18 5.08 4.58 -8.74
C ILE A 18 6.41 4.48 -7.98
N LYS A 19 6.54 3.52 -7.05
CA LYS A 19 7.72 3.33 -6.18
C LYS A 19 8.07 4.60 -5.38
N GLY A 20 7.05 5.38 -5.00
CA GLY A 20 7.15 6.66 -4.31
C GLY A 20 6.89 6.60 -2.80
N THR A 21 6.91 5.40 -2.20
CA THR A 21 6.55 5.25 -0.78
C THR A 21 7.56 5.90 0.16
N GLY A 22 8.85 5.82 -0.17
CA GLY A 22 9.91 6.01 0.83
C GLY A 22 9.99 4.80 1.77
N ASN A 23 10.84 4.91 2.80
CA ASN A 23 10.92 3.90 3.85
C ASN A 23 9.62 3.81 4.67
N PRO A 24 9.41 2.75 5.46
CA PRO A 24 8.14 2.52 6.18
C PRO A 24 7.72 3.70 7.06
N LYS A 25 8.66 4.31 7.79
CA LYS A 25 8.42 5.51 8.60
C LYS A 25 7.92 6.70 7.79
N LYS A 26 8.55 6.98 6.63
CA LYS A 26 8.11 8.04 5.71
C LYS A 26 6.72 7.75 5.15
N LEU A 27 6.44 6.51 4.75
CA LEU A 27 5.13 6.12 4.23
C LEU A 27 4.03 6.26 5.28
N ALA A 28 4.27 5.78 6.50
CA ALA A 28 3.32 5.88 7.61
C ALA A 28 3.00 7.34 7.95
N SER A 29 4.03 8.19 7.99
CA SER A 29 3.88 9.64 8.19
C SER A 29 3.09 10.33 7.08
N LYS A 30 3.37 10.00 5.79
CA LYS A 30 2.61 10.53 4.64
C LYS A 30 1.11 10.23 4.72
N ILE A 31 0.75 9.08 5.29
CA ILE A 31 -0.63 8.60 5.40
C ILE A 31 -1.28 9.05 6.73
N GLY A 32 -0.48 9.47 7.71
CA GLY A 32 -0.96 9.89 9.03
C GLY A 32 -1.29 8.72 9.96
N ILE A 33 -0.58 7.59 9.84
CA ILE A 33 -0.76 6.39 10.65
C ILE A 33 0.53 5.96 11.35
N SER A 34 0.43 5.03 12.30
CA SER A 34 1.60 4.39 12.90
C SER A 34 2.29 3.41 11.93
N GLU A 35 3.59 3.17 12.12
CA GLU A 35 4.31 2.14 11.34
C GLU A 35 3.69 0.74 11.53
N ARG A 36 3.21 0.41 12.73
CA ARG A 36 2.50 -0.85 12.99
C ARG A 36 1.25 -0.96 12.11
N SER A 37 0.40 0.06 12.13
CA SER A 37 -0.82 0.09 11.31
C SER A 37 -0.50 -0.02 9.82
N LEU A 38 0.58 0.62 9.35
CA LEU A 38 1.05 0.47 7.98
C LEU A 38 1.40 -0.99 7.66
N TYR A 39 2.14 -1.68 8.53
CA TYR A 39 2.46 -3.09 8.33
C TYR A 39 1.21 -3.98 8.29
N ASP A 40 0.23 -3.73 9.16
CA ASP A 40 -1.05 -4.45 9.17
C ASP A 40 -1.77 -4.29 7.82
N ILE A 41 -1.84 -3.07 7.29
CA ILE A 41 -2.46 -2.79 5.98
C ILE A 41 -1.70 -3.48 4.85
N LEU A 42 -0.37 -3.39 4.83
CA LEU A 42 0.45 -4.04 3.81
C LEU A 42 0.30 -5.57 3.84
N ASN A 43 0.14 -6.16 5.03
CA ASN A 43 -0.12 -7.59 5.16
C ASN A 43 -1.50 -7.95 4.60
N VAL A 44 -2.55 -7.19 4.92
CA VAL A 44 -3.88 -7.39 4.35
C VAL A 44 -3.83 -7.31 2.81
N MET A 45 -3.15 -6.31 2.24
CA MET A 45 -3.01 -6.21 0.77
C MET A 45 -2.30 -7.44 0.18
N LYS A 46 -1.25 -7.96 0.84
CA LYS A 46 -0.55 -9.18 0.41
C LYS A 46 -1.43 -10.43 0.50
N GLU A 47 -2.20 -10.57 1.57
CA GLU A 47 -3.16 -11.67 1.76
C GLU A 47 -4.24 -11.66 0.67
N LEU A 48 -4.62 -10.46 0.21
CA LEU A 48 -5.53 -10.26 -0.92
C LEU A 48 -4.85 -10.41 -2.29
N GLY A 49 -3.59 -10.83 -2.34
CA GLY A 49 -2.88 -11.19 -3.57
C GLY A 49 -1.97 -10.09 -4.15
N ALA A 50 -1.78 -8.95 -3.46
CA ALA A 50 -0.87 -7.92 -3.94
C ALA A 50 0.61 -8.37 -3.77
N PRO A 51 1.41 -8.46 -4.83
CA PRO A 51 2.79 -8.96 -4.76
C PRO A 51 3.77 -7.86 -4.29
N ILE A 52 3.57 -7.34 -3.07
CA ILE A 52 4.31 -6.21 -2.51
C ILE A 52 5.68 -6.67 -1.96
N LYS A 53 6.76 -6.05 -2.44
CA LYS A 53 8.12 -6.20 -1.94
C LYS A 53 8.68 -4.86 -1.45
N TYR A 54 9.71 -4.91 -0.61
CA TYR A 54 10.45 -3.73 -0.15
C TYR A 54 11.89 -3.78 -0.64
N SER A 55 12.37 -2.69 -1.26
CA SER A 55 13.78 -2.50 -1.59
C SER A 55 14.42 -1.62 -0.52
N LYS A 56 15.38 -2.19 0.23
CA LYS A 56 16.15 -1.43 1.23
C LYS A 56 17.05 -0.39 0.56
N GLU A 57 17.69 -0.75 -0.54
CA GLU A 57 18.58 0.13 -1.31
C GLU A 57 17.83 1.35 -1.87
N LYS A 58 16.64 1.14 -2.45
CA LYS A 58 15.84 2.21 -3.05
C LYS A 58 14.87 2.86 -2.08
N GLU A 59 14.89 2.45 -0.80
CA GLU A 59 13.92 2.83 0.24
C GLU A 59 12.48 2.88 -0.27
N THR A 60 11.98 1.81 -0.88
CA THR A 60 10.64 1.85 -1.47
C THR A 60 9.95 0.50 -1.54
N TYR A 61 8.63 0.52 -1.35
CA TYR A 61 7.76 -0.61 -1.66
C TYR A 61 7.41 -0.58 -3.15
N TYR A 62 7.30 -1.77 -3.74
CA TYR A 62 7.00 -1.95 -5.15
C TYR A 62 6.22 -3.26 -5.38
N TYR A 63 5.47 -3.34 -6.48
CA TYR A 63 4.91 -4.59 -6.95
C TYR A 63 5.95 -5.40 -7.73
N GLU A 64 6.05 -6.69 -7.43
CA GLU A 64 6.98 -7.61 -8.11
C GLU A 64 6.66 -7.75 -9.60
N HIS A 65 5.39 -7.63 -9.96
CA HIS A 65 4.91 -7.70 -11.34
C HIS A 65 4.06 -6.46 -11.63
N ASN A 66 4.01 -6.04 -12.90
CA ASN A 66 3.16 -4.93 -13.32
C ASN A 66 1.69 -5.30 -13.09
N GLY A 67 0.98 -4.49 -12.31
CA GLY A 67 -0.42 -4.71 -11.96
C GLY A 67 -0.95 -3.59 -11.05
N ASN A 68 -2.28 -3.59 -10.87
CA ASN A 68 -3.00 -2.62 -10.05
C ASN A 68 -3.81 -3.35 -8.98
N PHE A 69 -3.83 -2.85 -7.74
CA PHE A 69 -4.66 -3.40 -6.68
C PHE A 69 -6.04 -2.74 -6.69
N ASN A 70 -7.02 -3.40 -7.30
CA ASN A 70 -8.37 -2.85 -7.47
C ASN A 70 -9.38 -3.57 -6.56
N LEU A 71 -10.06 -2.81 -5.70
CA LEU A 71 -11.20 -3.26 -4.92
C LEU A 71 -12.46 -2.59 -5.46
N TYR A 72 -13.31 -3.33 -6.15
CA TYR A 72 -14.58 -2.84 -6.66
C TYR A 72 -15.69 -3.86 -6.45
N PHE A 73 -16.90 -3.35 -6.27
CA PHE A 73 -18.09 -4.18 -6.29
C PHE A 73 -18.40 -4.59 -7.73
N GLN A 74 -18.60 -5.88 -7.97
CA GLN A 74 -18.97 -6.41 -9.28
C GLN A 74 -20.43 -6.85 -9.26
N ASN A 75 -21.26 -6.20 -10.10
CA ASN A 75 -22.59 -6.73 -10.40
C ASN A 75 -22.44 -7.97 -11.30
N LYS A 76 -23.15 -9.03 -10.95
CA LYS A 76 -23.24 -10.24 -11.76
C LYS A 76 -24.12 -10.01 -12.98
#